data_AF-A0A5C5V8J1-F1
#
_entry.id   AF-A0A5C5V8J1-F1
#
_cell.length_a   1.000
_cell.length_b   1.000
_cell.length_c   1.000
_cell.angle_alpha   90.00
_cell.angle_beta   90.00
_cell.angle_gamma   90.00
#
_symmetry.space_group_name_H-M   'P 1'
#
loop_
_entity.id
_entity.type
_entity.pdbx_description
1 polymer ?
#
loop_
_entity_poly.entity_id
_entity_poly.type
_entity_poly.pdbx_seq_one_letter_code
_entity_poly.pdbx_strand_id
1 'polypeptide(L)'
;MSSVSAIALASNPTLDPDDPHYRWTDEGIVVRSHRGDNFNAIDPAVIRTDDGQLWMTFGSFWSGIQLIQLDPQTGLRLDGDKTMRTIASTKEIEAPHLYQHDGWYYLRVNWGKCCRGVESTYNIRVGRSRTITSPYLDQEGVDLAQGGGTLLLETNAPFIGPGHANILEQGDDYISSAATFTTAHSGNDRCWRSRSWCGARVVGQR
;
A
#
# COMPACT_ATOMS: atom_id res chain seq x y z
N MET A 1 -12.79 -18.59 4.14
CA MET A 1 -12.63 -17.16 4.49
C MET A 1 -13.65 -16.36 3.68
N SER A 2 -14.18 -15.28 4.24
CA SER A 2 -15.18 -14.41 3.59
C SER A 2 -14.55 -13.05 3.33
N SER A 3 -14.67 -12.51 2.12
CA SER A 3 -14.21 -11.17 1.72
C SER A 3 -15.32 -10.12 1.87
N VAL A 4 -16.12 -10.18 2.93
CA VAL A 4 -17.18 -9.17 3.13
C VAL A 4 -16.58 -7.98 3.87
N SER A 5 -16.17 -6.97 3.11
CA SER A 5 -15.39 -5.82 3.58
C SER A 5 -15.79 -4.55 2.83
N ALA A 6 -15.50 -3.39 3.39
CA ALA A 6 -15.72 -2.12 2.71
C ALA A 6 -14.66 -1.08 3.08
N ILE A 7 -14.28 -0.27 2.10
CA ILE A 7 -13.53 0.97 2.29
C ILE A 7 -14.53 2.12 2.19
N ALA A 8 -14.54 2.98 3.21
CA ALA A 8 -15.35 4.17 3.30
C ALA A 8 -14.46 5.40 3.49
N LEU A 9 -14.99 6.57 3.15
CA LEU A 9 -14.28 7.84 3.24
C LEU A 9 -14.88 8.69 4.38
N ALA A 10 -13.99 9.27 5.19
CA ALA A 10 -14.35 10.33 6.11
C ALA A 10 -13.48 11.56 5.82
N SER A 11 -14.09 12.75 5.79
CA SER A 11 -13.41 14.01 5.54
C SER A 11 -13.42 14.90 6.79
N ASN A 12 -12.42 15.77 6.92
CA ASN A 12 -12.37 16.79 7.97
C ASN A 12 -11.62 18.01 7.42
N PRO A 13 -12.14 19.25 7.56
CA PRO A 13 -11.44 20.45 7.09
C PRO A 13 -10.07 20.67 7.74
N THR A 14 -9.87 20.12 8.94
CA THR A 14 -8.66 20.28 9.75
C THR A 14 -8.40 19.05 10.60
N LEU A 15 -7.13 18.81 10.95
CA LEU A 15 -6.75 17.78 11.91
C LEU A 15 -6.52 18.34 13.32
N ASP A 16 -6.56 19.67 13.49
CA ASP A 16 -6.46 20.33 14.79
C ASP A 16 -7.79 20.21 15.54
N PRO A 17 -7.86 19.46 16.66
CA PRO A 17 -9.11 19.27 17.42
C PRO A 17 -9.62 20.55 18.10
N ASP A 18 -8.79 21.59 18.24
CA ASP A 18 -9.16 22.85 18.88
C ASP A 18 -9.74 23.88 17.88
N ASP A 19 -9.63 23.63 16.57
CA ASP A 19 -10.23 24.48 15.53
C ASP A 19 -11.76 24.33 15.53
N PRO A 20 -12.54 25.43 15.50
CA PRO A 20 -14.01 25.37 15.49
C PRO A 20 -14.61 24.65 14.27
N HIS A 21 -13.84 24.45 13.20
CA HIS A 21 -14.25 23.69 12.02
C HIS A 21 -13.89 22.20 12.08
N TYR A 22 -13.24 21.74 13.16
CA TYR A 22 -12.92 20.33 13.36
C TYR A 22 -14.19 19.50 13.43
N ARG A 23 -14.46 18.75 12.36
CA ARG A 23 -15.63 17.89 12.25
C ARG A 23 -15.40 16.81 11.21
N TRP A 24 -15.34 15.56 11.66
CA TRP A 24 -15.40 14.42 10.77
C TRP A 24 -16.79 14.29 10.14
N THR A 25 -16.81 14.18 8.81
CA THR A 25 -18.00 13.93 8.00
C THR A 25 -17.84 12.58 7.32
N ASP A 26 -18.84 11.71 7.43
CA ASP A 26 -18.91 10.45 6.70
C ASP A 26 -19.36 10.72 5.27
N GLU A 27 -18.50 10.42 4.29
CA GLU A 27 -18.76 10.58 2.86
C GLU A 27 -19.31 9.30 2.21
N GLY A 28 -19.39 8.21 2.99
CA GLY A 28 -19.92 6.94 2.55
C GLY A 28 -18.88 5.98 1.95
N ILE A 29 -19.39 4.96 1.27
CA ILE A 29 -18.61 3.81 0.80
C ILE A 29 -17.95 4.12 -0.55
N VAL A 30 -16.63 3.91 -0.63
CA VAL A 30 -15.85 4.00 -1.87
C VAL A 30 -15.91 2.68 -2.64
N VAL A 31 -15.66 1.56 -1.95
CA VAL A 31 -15.71 0.22 -2.54
C VAL A 31 -16.08 -0.82 -1.49
N ARG A 32 -16.84 -1.84 -1.91
CA ARG A 32 -17.25 -2.97 -1.08
C ARG A 32 -16.94 -4.26 -1.81
N SER A 33 -16.47 -5.25 -1.07
CA SER A 33 -16.41 -6.64 -1.51
C SER A 33 -17.49 -7.44 -0.80
N HIS A 34 -18.11 -8.35 -1.54
CA HIS A 34 -19.19 -9.23 -1.11
C HIS A 34 -18.74 -10.69 -1.12
N ARG A 35 -19.58 -11.57 -0.56
CA ARG A 35 -19.37 -13.01 -0.72
C ARG A 35 -19.41 -13.37 -2.21
N GLY A 36 -18.36 -14.01 -2.69
CA GLY A 36 -18.23 -14.42 -4.10
C GLY A 36 -17.30 -13.54 -4.91
N ASP A 37 -17.01 -12.31 -4.42
CA ASP A 37 -15.98 -11.48 -5.05
C ASP A 37 -14.60 -12.08 -4.85
N ASN A 38 -13.77 -11.97 -5.90
CA ASN A 38 -12.40 -12.47 -5.90
C ASN A 38 -11.38 -11.40 -5.48
N PHE A 39 -11.77 -10.47 -4.62
CA PHE A 39 -10.89 -9.46 -4.02
C PHE A 39 -11.40 -9.13 -2.62
N ASN A 40 -10.59 -8.43 -1.83
CA ASN A 40 -10.97 -7.97 -0.49
C ASN A 40 -10.82 -6.45 -0.40
N ALA A 41 -11.91 -5.74 -0.08
CA ALA A 41 -11.93 -4.29 0.00
C ALA A 41 -11.39 -3.79 1.37
N ILE A 42 -10.07 -3.92 1.56
CA ILE A 42 -9.30 -3.39 2.71
C ILE A 42 -7.94 -2.83 2.25
N ASP A 43 -7.20 -2.20 3.16
CA ASP A 43 -5.88 -1.61 2.95
C ASP A 43 -5.83 -0.53 1.85
N PRO A 44 -6.63 0.54 1.94
CA PRO A 44 -6.62 1.61 0.95
C PRO A 44 -5.33 2.44 1.02
N ALA A 45 -4.76 2.76 -0.14
CA ALA A 45 -3.77 3.81 -0.32
C ALA A 45 -4.12 4.65 -1.55
N VAL A 46 -4.05 5.97 -1.42
CA VAL A 46 -4.47 6.93 -2.45
C VAL A 46 -3.26 7.66 -2.99
N ILE A 47 -3.21 7.85 -4.31
CA ILE A 47 -2.23 8.68 -4.99
C ILE A 47 -2.95 9.69 -5.88
N ARG A 48 -2.47 10.93 -5.86
CA ARG A 48 -2.82 11.96 -6.84
C ARG A 48 -1.66 12.08 -7.83
N THR A 49 -1.95 11.93 -9.11
CA THR A 49 -0.96 12.04 -10.19
C THR A 49 -0.72 13.52 -10.55
N ASP A 50 0.39 13.79 -11.25
CA ASP A 50 0.74 15.15 -11.68
C ASP A 50 -0.32 15.80 -12.59
N ASP A 51 -1.07 15.01 -13.37
CA ASP A 51 -2.18 15.48 -14.21
C ASP A 51 -3.50 15.62 -13.43
N GLY A 52 -3.47 15.47 -12.11
CA GLY A 52 -4.58 15.74 -11.20
C GLY A 52 -5.56 14.58 -11.01
N GLN A 53 -5.33 13.43 -11.64
CA GLN A 53 -6.16 12.24 -11.43
C GLN A 53 -5.96 11.69 -10.02
N LEU A 54 -7.01 11.10 -9.46
CA LEU A 54 -6.99 10.47 -8.15
C LEU A 54 -7.21 8.96 -8.31
N TRP A 55 -6.35 8.17 -7.70
CA TRP A 55 -6.38 6.71 -7.80
C TRP A 55 -6.24 6.09 -6.43
N MET A 56 -6.87 4.92 -6.25
CA MET A 56 -6.76 4.15 -5.01
C MET A 56 -6.34 2.73 -5.31
N THR A 57 -5.25 2.30 -4.68
CA THR A 57 -4.94 0.88 -4.53
C THR A 57 -5.53 0.33 -3.26
N PHE A 58 -5.92 -0.95 -3.31
CA PHE A 58 -6.38 -1.67 -2.13
C PHE A 58 -6.27 -3.17 -2.39
N GLY A 59 -6.43 -4.00 -1.36
CA GLY A 59 -6.46 -5.45 -1.52
C GLY A 59 -5.57 -6.19 -0.55
N SER A 60 -6.00 -7.41 -0.24
CA SER A 60 -5.32 -8.34 0.65
C SER A 60 -5.79 -9.74 0.28
N PHE A 61 -4.88 -10.66 -0.08
CA PHE A 61 -5.11 -12.01 -0.61
C PHE A 61 -6.00 -12.04 -1.89
N TRP A 62 -6.79 -13.10 -2.08
CA TRP A 62 -7.67 -13.34 -3.23
C TRP A 62 -6.94 -13.10 -4.57
N SER A 63 -7.49 -12.30 -5.49
CA SER A 63 -6.83 -11.98 -6.76
C SER A 63 -5.65 -11.01 -6.62
N GLY A 64 -5.46 -10.41 -5.44
CA GLY A 64 -4.34 -9.54 -5.12
C GLY A 64 -4.74 -8.06 -5.05
N ILE A 65 -3.81 -7.19 -5.44
CA ILE A 65 -3.93 -5.74 -5.32
C ILE A 65 -4.73 -5.18 -6.48
N GLN A 66 -5.79 -4.47 -6.13
CA GLN A 66 -6.70 -3.79 -7.04
C GLN A 66 -6.34 -2.30 -7.16
N LEU A 67 -6.68 -1.71 -8.30
CA LEU A 67 -6.57 -0.28 -8.58
C LEU A 67 -7.89 0.21 -9.20
N ILE A 68 -8.43 1.28 -8.62
CA ILE A 68 -9.60 2.00 -9.13
C ILE A 68 -9.32 3.49 -9.21
N GLN A 69 -10.05 4.18 -10.10
CA GLN A 69 -10.02 5.63 -10.17
C GLN A 69 -11.05 6.24 -9.20
N LEU A 70 -10.66 7.34 -8.58
CA LEU A 70 -11.49 8.16 -7.70
C LEU A 70 -11.80 9.50 -8.38
N ASP A 71 -12.93 10.09 -8.03
CA ASP A 71 -13.23 11.47 -8.40
C ASP A 71 -12.37 12.42 -7.54
N PRO A 72 -11.52 13.27 -8.15
CA PRO A 72 -10.70 14.25 -7.44
C PRO A 72 -11.46 15.23 -6.54
N GLN A 73 -12.74 15.49 -6.83
CA GLN A 73 -13.60 16.43 -6.11
C GLN A 73 -14.29 15.80 -4.90
N THR A 74 -14.71 14.54 -5.02
CA THR A 74 -15.49 13.87 -3.96
C THR A 74 -14.66 12.88 -3.15
N GLY A 75 -13.53 12.39 -3.68
CA GLY A 75 -12.75 11.31 -3.10
C GLY A 75 -13.43 9.94 -3.17
N LEU A 76 -14.66 9.88 -3.68
CA LEU A 76 -15.39 8.64 -3.91
C LEU A 76 -14.96 8.01 -5.23
N ARG A 77 -15.39 6.77 -5.47
CA ARG A 77 -15.11 6.08 -6.73
C ARG A 77 -15.65 6.90 -7.90
N LEU A 78 -14.83 7.08 -8.93
CA LEU A 78 -15.21 7.86 -10.11
C LEU A 78 -16.42 7.24 -10.80
N ASP A 79 -17.47 8.03 -11.01
CA ASP A 79 -18.66 7.60 -11.71
C ASP A 79 -18.31 7.17 -13.14
N GLY A 80 -18.73 5.96 -13.51
CA GLY A 80 -18.42 5.36 -14.80
C GLY A 80 -17.15 4.52 -14.86
N ASP A 81 -16.20 4.65 -13.91
CA ASP A 81 -15.07 3.70 -13.82
C ASP A 81 -15.51 2.40 -13.12
N LYS A 82 -16.01 1.47 -13.93
CA LYS A 82 -16.36 0.12 -13.48
C LYS A 82 -15.16 -0.81 -13.44
N THR A 83 -14.00 -0.39 -13.96
CA THR A 83 -12.86 -1.27 -14.11
C THR A 83 -12.15 -1.46 -12.77
N MET A 84 -12.13 -2.71 -12.32
CA MET A 84 -11.27 -3.17 -11.22
C MET A 84 -10.00 -3.74 -11.84
N ARG A 85 -8.83 -3.13 -11.60
CA ARG A 85 -7.56 -3.54 -12.22
C ARG A 85 -6.72 -4.29 -11.20
N THR A 86 -6.48 -5.58 -11.39
CA THR A 86 -5.47 -6.30 -10.61
C THR A 86 -4.08 -5.91 -11.10
N ILE A 87 -3.30 -5.23 -10.26
CA ILE A 87 -1.97 -4.69 -10.62
C ILE A 87 -0.81 -5.44 -9.92
N ALA A 88 -1.11 -6.31 -8.96
CA ALA A 88 -0.16 -7.24 -8.36
C ALA A 88 -0.88 -8.47 -7.80
N SER A 89 -0.28 -9.65 -7.91
CA SER A 89 -0.89 -10.89 -7.45
C SER A 89 0.15 -11.92 -7.00
N THR A 90 -0.01 -12.42 -5.77
CA THR A 90 0.62 -13.66 -5.29
C THR A 90 -0.24 -14.23 -4.17
N LYS A 91 0.13 -15.40 -3.65
CA LYS A 91 -0.67 -16.17 -2.68
C LYS A 91 -0.97 -15.39 -1.38
N GLU A 92 0.03 -14.68 -0.86
CA GLU A 92 -0.02 -13.96 0.41
C GLU A 92 0.48 -12.55 0.13
N ILE A 93 -0.43 -11.66 -0.28
CA ILE A 93 -0.14 -10.28 -0.71
C ILE A 93 -1.15 -9.31 -0.12
N GLU A 94 -0.73 -8.16 0.40
CA GLU A 94 -1.63 -7.11 0.90
C GLU A 94 -0.92 -5.77 1.07
N ALA A 95 -1.58 -4.80 1.72
CA ALA A 95 -1.03 -3.49 2.09
C ALA A 95 -0.31 -2.75 0.95
N PRO A 96 -1.01 -2.44 -0.16
CA PRO A 96 -0.41 -1.75 -1.28
C PRO A 96 -0.14 -0.29 -0.94
N HIS A 97 0.95 0.25 -1.50
CA HIS A 97 1.23 1.68 -1.46
C HIS A 97 1.87 2.13 -2.78
N LEU A 98 1.21 3.09 -3.46
CA LEU A 98 1.74 3.75 -4.65
C LEU A 98 2.41 5.07 -4.30
N TYR A 99 3.53 5.33 -4.95
CA TYR A 99 4.19 6.64 -4.94
C TYR A 99 4.85 6.90 -6.28
N GLN A 100 5.05 8.18 -6.60
CA GLN A 100 5.67 8.61 -7.83
C GLN A 100 7.07 9.17 -7.56
N HIS A 101 8.05 8.79 -8.37
CA HIS A 101 9.41 9.32 -8.28
C HIS A 101 10.08 9.25 -9.65
N ASP A 102 10.68 10.35 -10.11
CA ASP A 102 11.40 10.46 -11.39
C ASP A 102 10.66 9.88 -12.61
N GLY A 103 9.36 10.17 -12.69
CA GLY A 103 8.47 9.72 -13.77
C GLY A 103 8.17 8.22 -13.75
N TRP A 104 8.36 7.55 -12.61
CA TRP A 104 7.94 6.18 -12.38
C TRP A 104 6.90 6.12 -11.26
N TYR A 105 5.93 5.22 -11.42
CA TYR A 105 5.08 4.76 -10.33
C TYR A 105 5.73 3.56 -9.69
N TYR A 106 5.89 3.57 -8.38
CA TYR A 106 6.39 2.44 -7.62
C TYR A 106 5.26 1.87 -6.78
N LEU A 107 5.00 0.58 -6.94
CA LEU A 107 4.05 -0.18 -6.15
C LEU A 107 4.81 -0.99 -5.10
N ARG A 108 4.63 -0.63 -3.83
CA ARG A 108 5.02 -1.47 -2.70
C ARG A 108 3.85 -2.34 -2.29
N VAL A 109 4.14 -3.57 -1.92
CA VAL A 109 3.17 -4.53 -1.37
C VAL A 109 3.85 -5.32 -0.26
N ASN A 110 3.07 -5.83 0.67
CA ASN A 110 3.54 -6.80 1.62
C ASN A 110 3.30 -8.22 1.13
N TRP A 111 4.29 -9.09 1.30
CA TRP A 111 4.16 -10.54 1.12
C TRP A 111 4.23 -11.27 2.46
N GLY A 112 3.65 -12.48 2.49
CA GLY A 112 3.68 -13.36 3.66
C GLY A 112 2.57 -13.06 4.66
N LYS A 113 2.71 -13.56 5.89
CA LYS A 113 1.68 -13.45 6.93
C LYS A 113 2.05 -12.39 7.96
N CYS A 114 1.20 -11.39 8.10
CA CYS A 114 1.21 -10.45 9.21
C CYS A 114 0.71 -11.12 10.50
N CYS A 115 0.80 -10.38 11.60
CA CYS A 115 -0.11 -10.56 12.73
C CYS A 115 0.08 -11.89 13.50
N ARG A 116 1.27 -12.50 13.42
CA ARG A 116 1.65 -13.71 14.16
C ARG A 116 2.78 -13.43 15.16
N GLY A 117 2.93 -12.17 15.58
CA GLY A 117 4.03 -11.74 16.44
C GLY A 117 5.38 -12.07 15.80
N VAL A 118 6.27 -12.72 16.56
CA VAL A 118 7.60 -13.15 16.11
C VAL A 118 7.57 -14.28 15.07
N GLU A 119 6.41 -14.92 14.83
CA GLU A 119 6.23 -15.91 13.75
C GLU A 119 5.77 -15.28 12.43
N SER A 120 5.70 -13.95 12.34
CA SER A 120 5.31 -13.25 11.13
C SER A 120 6.37 -13.41 10.04
N THR A 121 5.94 -13.74 8.82
CA THR A 121 6.82 -13.90 7.64
C THR A 121 6.78 -12.69 6.71
N TYR A 122 6.24 -11.59 7.23
CA TYR A 122 5.94 -10.39 6.49
C TYR A 122 7.22 -9.75 5.92
N ASN A 123 7.16 -9.33 4.66
CA ASN A 123 8.24 -8.60 4.00
C ASN A 123 7.66 -7.66 2.96
N ILE A 124 8.38 -6.60 2.63
CA ILE A 124 7.97 -5.60 1.66
C ILE A 124 8.63 -5.92 0.31
N ARG A 125 7.80 -5.99 -0.73
CA ARG A 125 8.21 -6.12 -2.13
C ARG A 125 7.91 -4.84 -2.89
N VAL A 126 8.62 -4.63 -3.99
CA VAL A 126 8.43 -3.48 -4.87
C VAL A 126 8.51 -3.85 -6.35
N GLY A 127 7.73 -3.16 -7.17
CA GLY A 127 7.87 -3.07 -8.61
C GLY A 127 7.59 -1.65 -9.09
N ARG A 128 7.85 -1.36 -10.36
CA ARG A 128 7.60 -0.03 -10.94
C ARG A 128 6.99 -0.07 -12.33
N SER A 129 6.28 0.98 -12.69
CA SER A 129 5.67 1.19 -14.00
C SER A 129 5.85 2.63 -14.48
N ARG A 130 5.87 2.84 -15.80
CA ARG A 130 5.72 4.19 -16.39
C ARG A 130 4.26 4.65 -16.43
N THR A 131 3.32 3.72 -16.28
CA THR A 131 1.88 3.98 -16.33
C THR A 131 1.24 3.48 -15.04
N ILE A 132 0.41 4.31 -14.41
CA ILE A 132 -0.21 3.96 -13.13
C ILE A 132 -1.02 2.65 -13.19
N THR A 133 -1.55 2.31 -14.36
CA THR A 133 -2.53 1.23 -14.52
C THR A 133 -1.97 -0.19 -14.55
N SER A 134 -0.66 -0.41 -14.73
CA SER A 134 0.03 -1.70 -15.06
C SER A 134 0.83 -1.58 -16.38
N PRO A 135 1.87 -2.40 -16.63
CA PRO A 135 2.48 -3.41 -15.74
C PRO A 135 3.47 -2.80 -14.75
N TYR A 136 3.47 -3.34 -13.53
CA TYR A 136 4.51 -3.06 -12.55
C TYR A 136 5.52 -4.19 -12.61
N LEU A 137 6.75 -3.87 -13.00
CA LEU A 137 7.81 -4.84 -13.16
C LEU A 137 8.78 -4.76 -11.98
N ASP A 138 9.24 -5.91 -11.52
CA ASP A 138 10.35 -5.99 -10.58
C ASP A 138 11.71 -5.78 -11.28
N GLN A 139 12.80 -5.85 -10.52
CA GLN A 139 14.16 -5.65 -11.01
C GLN A 139 14.60 -6.72 -12.05
N GLU A 140 14.01 -7.91 -12.02
CA GLU A 140 14.27 -8.99 -12.99
C GLU A 140 13.35 -8.89 -14.21
N GLY A 141 12.44 -7.92 -14.23
CA GLY A 141 11.49 -7.71 -15.32
C GLY A 141 10.23 -8.56 -15.23
N VAL A 142 9.99 -9.21 -14.08
CA VAL A 142 8.78 -10.02 -13.86
C VAL A 142 7.64 -9.10 -13.42
N ASP A 143 6.48 -9.27 -14.04
CA ASP A 143 5.27 -8.53 -13.70
C ASP A 143 4.77 -8.93 -12.31
N LEU A 144 4.50 -7.94 -11.45
CA LEU A 144 3.90 -8.14 -10.14
C LEU A 144 2.53 -8.81 -10.23
N ALA A 145 1.78 -8.61 -11.31
CA ALA A 145 0.52 -9.33 -11.55
C ALA A 145 0.73 -10.84 -11.84
N GLN A 146 1.97 -11.25 -12.13
CA GLN A 146 2.38 -12.63 -12.39
C GLN A 146 3.32 -13.17 -11.29
N GLY A 147 3.30 -12.57 -10.09
CA GLY A 147 4.12 -13.01 -8.96
C GLY A 147 5.53 -12.45 -8.91
N GLY A 148 5.85 -11.43 -9.72
CA GLY A 148 7.08 -10.64 -9.57
C GLY A 148 7.09 -9.81 -8.28
N GLY A 149 8.26 -9.37 -7.85
CA GLY A 149 8.42 -8.48 -6.71
C GLY A 149 9.82 -8.48 -6.13
N THR A 150 10.55 -7.37 -6.31
CA THR A 150 11.88 -7.19 -5.73
C THR A 150 11.79 -7.06 -4.22
N LEU A 151 12.59 -7.82 -3.49
CA LEU A 151 12.67 -7.68 -2.04
C LEU A 151 13.22 -6.31 -1.65
N LEU A 152 12.45 -5.55 -0.87
CA LEU A 152 12.84 -4.25 -0.37
C LEU A 152 13.25 -4.30 1.10
N LEU A 153 12.43 -4.95 1.93
CA LEU A 153 12.67 -5.05 3.37
C LEU A 153 12.11 -6.36 3.91
N GLU A 154 12.91 -7.09 4.66
CA GLU A 154 12.51 -8.30 5.38
C GLU A 154 12.89 -8.22 6.85
N THR A 155 12.46 -9.23 7.60
CA THR A 155 12.88 -9.45 8.98
C THR A 155 14.40 -9.29 9.14
N ASN A 156 14.79 -8.40 10.03
CA ASN A 156 16.17 -8.26 10.49
C ASN A 156 16.14 -8.04 11.99
N ALA A 157 16.51 -9.10 12.74
CA ALA A 157 16.38 -9.13 14.20
C ALA A 157 17.01 -7.87 14.85
N PRO A 158 16.33 -7.25 15.83
CA PRO A 158 15.14 -7.74 16.53
C PRO A 158 13.79 -7.42 15.84
N PHE A 159 13.79 -6.81 14.65
CA PHE A 159 12.58 -6.38 13.95
C PHE A 159 12.07 -7.46 13.01
N ILE A 160 10.90 -8.00 13.33
CA ILE A 160 10.27 -9.13 12.65
C ILE A 160 9.08 -8.65 11.85
N GLY A 161 8.95 -9.16 10.62
CA GLY A 161 7.76 -8.93 9.80
C GLY A 161 7.49 -7.48 9.44
N PRO A 162 8.46 -6.71 8.90
CA PRO A 162 8.22 -5.33 8.52
C PRO A 162 7.13 -5.23 7.46
N GLY A 163 6.17 -4.33 7.65
CA GLY A 163 5.12 -4.13 6.69
C GLY A 163 4.08 -3.09 7.02
N HIS A 164 3.02 -3.10 6.21
CA HIS A 164 1.97 -2.10 6.17
C HIS A 164 2.58 -0.69 6.13
N ALA A 165 3.48 -0.50 5.16
CA ALA A 165 4.35 0.64 5.09
C ALA A 165 3.76 1.79 4.27
N ASN A 166 3.96 3.01 4.75
CA ASN A 166 3.56 4.23 4.06
C ASN A 166 4.81 5.09 3.78
N ILE A 167 4.76 5.93 2.75
CA ILE A 167 5.82 6.87 2.38
C ILE A 167 5.29 8.29 2.48
N LEU A 168 6.01 9.13 3.20
CA LEU A 168 5.79 10.57 3.22
C LEU A 168 6.92 11.25 2.47
N GLU A 169 6.56 12.10 1.52
CA GLU A 169 7.50 13.02 0.87
C GLU A 169 7.63 14.29 1.71
N GLN A 170 8.86 14.72 1.98
CA GLN A 170 9.15 15.92 2.76
C GLN A 170 10.30 16.69 2.11
N GLY A 171 9.97 17.63 1.22
CA GLY A 171 10.98 18.30 0.40
C GLY A 171 11.66 17.30 -0.54
N ASP A 172 12.99 17.25 -0.52
CA ASP A 172 13.77 16.27 -1.30
C ASP A 172 13.93 14.91 -0.58
N ASP A 173 13.39 14.76 0.63
CA ASP A 173 13.49 13.54 1.44
C ASP A 173 12.23 12.67 1.34
N TYR A 174 12.43 11.35 1.41
CA TYR A 174 11.36 10.36 1.56
C TYR A 174 11.48 9.69 2.93
N ILE A 175 10.38 9.69 3.69
CA ILE A 175 10.27 9.01 4.98
C ILE A 175 9.38 7.79 4.80
N SER A 176 9.95 6.60 4.99
CA SER A 176 9.17 5.37 5.02
C SER A 176 8.82 5.02 6.47
N SER A 177 7.55 4.76 6.73
CA SER A 177 7.08 4.14 7.97
C SER A 177 6.80 2.66 7.71
N ALA A 178 7.07 1.79 8.69
CA ALA A 178 6.66 0.39 8.66
C ALA A 178 6.43 -0.10 10.10
N ALA A 179 5.43 -0.95 10.27
CA ALA A 179 5.20 -1.67 11.52
C ALA A 179 6.04 -2.95 11.54
N THR A 180 6.56 -3.29 12.72
CA THR A 180 7.36 -4.51 12.97
C THR A 180 6.94 -5.12 14.30
N PHE A 181 7.12 -6.42 14.45
CA PHE A 181 7.07 -7.08 15.76
C PHE A 181 8.48 -7.14 16.35
N THR A 182 8.62 -7.07 17.67
CA THR A 182 9.92 -7.28 18.33
C THR A 182 9.86 -8.39 19.36
N THR A 183 11.03 -8.93 19.71
CA THR A 183 11.18 -9.90 20.80
C THR A 183 11.27 -9.23 22.18
N ALA A 184 11.48 -7.91 22.22
CA ALA A 184 11.59 -7.12 23.45
C ALA A 184 10.23 -6.66 23.99
N HIS A 185 9.24 -6.49 23.11
CA HIS A 185 7.85 -6.19 23.45
C HIS A 185 6.93 -7.09 22.64
N SER A 186 5.95 -7.74 23.28
CA SER A 186 4.96 -8.60 22.63
C SER A 186 3.93 -7.82 21.76
N GLY A 187 4.31 -6.63 21.27
CA GLY A 187 3.44 -5.67 20.58
C GLY A 187 4.04 -5.13 19.27
N ASN A 188 3.25 -4.30 18.58
CA ASN A 188 3.57 -3.71 17.28
C ASN A 188 4.46 -2.46 17.49
N ASP A 189 5.71 -2.50 17.05
CA ASP A 189 6.66 -1.40 17.13
C ASP A 189 6.75 -0.64 15.80
N ARG A 190 6.69 0.70 15.87
CA ARG A 190 6.82 1.58 14.69
C ARG A 190 8.28 1.95 14.47
N CYS A 191 8.85 1.56 13.33
CA CYS A 191 10.18 2.01 12.93
C CYS A 191 10.06 3.28 12.09
N TRP A 192 10.72 4.35 12.53
CA TRP A 192 10.88 5.60 11.79
C TRP A 192 12.33 5.73 11.37
N ARG A 193 12.60 5.84 10.07
CA ARG A 193 13.92 6.28 9.58
C ARG A 193 13.73 7.30 8.46
N SER A 194 14.21 8.51 8.74
CA SER A 194 14.38 9.59 7.76
C SER A 194 15.76 9.52 7.12
N ARG A 195 15.81 10.00 5.87
CA ARG A 195 16.97 10.28 5.00
C ARG A 195 17.37 9.14 4.08
N SER A 196 17.12 9.40 2.78
CA SER A 196 17.76 8.83 1.60
C SER A 196 18.14 7.34 1.71
N TRP A 197 17.28 6.47 1.15
CA TRP A 197 17.53 5.04 1.03
C TRP A 197 17.77 4.33 2.37
N CYS A 198 16.79 3.53 2.82
CA CYS A 198 17.15 2.36 3.62
C CYS A 198 18.12 1.56 2.75
N GLY A 199 19.41 1.57 3.12
CA GLY A 199 20.41 0.70 2.52
C GLY A 199 20.01 -0.75 2.72
N ALA A 200 19.21 -1.28 1.80
CA ALA A 200 19.38 -2.64 1.37
C ALA A 200 20.76 -2.65 0.69
N ARG A 201 21.76 -3.18 1.39
CA ARG A 201 22.99 -3.60 0.73
C ARG A 201 22.53 -4.57 -0.35
N VAL A 202 22.61 -4.16 -1.61
CA VAL A 202 22.44 -5.06 -2.76
C VAL A 202 23.42 -6.21 -2.50
N VAL A 203 22.88 -7.39 -2.19
CA VAL A 203 23.69 -8.59 -2.04
C VAL A 203 24.16 -8.94 -3.45
N GLY A 204 25.36 -8.49 -3.78
CA GLY A 204 26.25 -9.10 -4.77
C GLY A 204 25.79 -9.04 -6.22
N GLN A 205 26.15 -7.94 -6.89
CA GLN A 205 26.64 -8.06 -8.27
C GLN A 205 27.90 -8.94 -8.28
N ARG A 206 27.88 -10.00 -9.07
CA ARG A 206 29.00 -10.44 -9.91
C ARG A 206 28.46 -10.68 -11.30
#